data_AF-A0A832GEE4-F1
#
_entry.id   AF-A0A832GEE4-F1
#
_cell.length_a   1.000
_cell.length_b   1.000
_cell.length_c   1.000
_cell.angle_alpha   90.00
_cell.angle_beta   90.00
_cell.angle_gamma   90.00
#
_symmetry.space_group_name_H-M   'P 1'
#
loop_
_entity.id
_entity.type
_entity.pdbx_description
1 polymer ?
#
loop_
_entity_poly.entity_id
_entity_poly.type
_entity_poly.pdbx_seq_one_letter_code
_entity_poly.pdbx_strand_id
1 'polypeptide(L)'
;MGRRRGKVPPPWAVIDPWKDRDKTQAARPRTDIPCNGPARGPSLPEGGRPMSDFQYDLVVIGSGPAGQKAAINAARLGKRVCLIDRPTSVGGVCIHTGTIPSKAIREAILHLTGLRERSIYGASYQVKDRITMADLLYRCDHVVRSEVDVIRSQMNAAGIEVFSGTASFAGPHDIRIELESGSTLVRGEHILIAVGTVPARPAETLFTPGRVIDSSELLELRELPASMTVVGGGVIGIEYACMMCAAGVKVTVVESRPRLLEFVDDELAEALQFRIREMGIRLRLGESVARIRLEPDRVEADLASGKVVRSEVLLYAIGRQGATAGLKLEAAGLAAAEFQIRLNDRNALTGLLDTLGLSDAAHASTRLGVL
;
A
#
# COMPACT_ATOMS: atom_id res chain seq x y z
N MET A 1 29.04 -62.93 13.49
CA MET A 1 30.02 -61.87 13.82
C MET A 1 30.23 -60.98 12.60
N GLY A 2 29.44 -59.91 12.46
CA GLY A 2 29.50 -58.98 11.33
C GLY A 2 30.28 -57.71 11.67
N ARG A 3 31.34 -57.40 10.92
CA ARG A 3 32.03 -56.11 10.99
C ARG A 3 31.35 -55.11 10.04
N ARG A 4 30.82 -54.01 10.60
CA ARG A 4 30.20 -52.89 9.86
C ARG A 4 31.27 -52.13 9.07
N ARG A 5 31.10 -52.00 7.75
CA ARG A 5 31.78 -50.98 6.93
C ARG A 5 30.97 -49.67 7.03
N GLY A 6 31.63 -48.57 7.36
CA GLY A 6 31.03 -47.24 7.43
C GLY A 6 30.60 -46.73 6.05
N LYS A 7 29.40 -46.13 5.96
CA LYS A 7 28.88 -45.47 4.76
C LYS A 7 29.48 -44.06 4.66
N VAL A 8 30.04 -43.72 3.50
CA VAL A 8 30.35 -42.34 3.09
C VAL A 8 29.08 -41.75 2.46
N PRO A 9 28.64 -40.52 2.82
CA PRO A 9 27.42 -39.93 2.27
C PRO A 9 27.63 -39.39 0.83
N PRO A 10 26.59 -39.36 -0.01
CA PRO A 10 26.67 -38.87 -1.39
C PRO A 10 26.73 -37.33 -1.48
N PRO A 11 27.14 -36.77 -2.65
CA PRO A 11 27.57 -35.36 -2.78
C PRO A 11 26.47 -34.29 -2.70
N TRP A 12 25.21 -34.68 -2.45
CA TRP A 12 24.06 -33.76 -2.44
C TRP A 12 23.36 -33.68 -1.07
N ALA A 13 23.94 -34.22 0.00
CA ALA A 13 23.38 -34.11 1.35
C ALA A 13 23.41 -32.64 1.82
N VAL A 14 22.24 -31.99 1.78
CA VAL A 14 22.00 -30.64 2.31
C VAL A 14 22.10 -30.68 3.84
N ILE A 15 23.00 -29.86 4.39
CA ILE A 15 23.19 -29.64 5.83
C ILE A 15 21.98 -28.84 6.33
N ASP A 16 21.26 -29.39 7.32
CA ASP A 16 20.18 -28.71 8.05
C ASP A 16 20.79 -27.75 9.09
N PRO A 17 20.68 -26.42 8.93
CA PRO A 17 21.39 -25.46 9.78
C PRO A 17 20.75 -25.27 11.17
N TRP A 18 19.70 -26.03 11.51
CA TRP A 18 18.99 -25.90 12.79
C TRP A 18 19.16 -27.09 13.76
N LYS A 19 20.01 -28.07 13.44
CA LYS A 19 20.13 -29.31 14.23
C LYS A 19 21.22 -29.37 15.31
N ASP A 20 22.03 -28.31 15.50
CA ASP A 20 23.12 -28.29 16.50
C ASP A 20 23.14 -27.00 17.35
N ARG A 21 22.08 -26.76 18.12
CA ARG A 21 22.07 -25.70 19.15
C ARG A 21 21.84 -26.17 20.59
N ASP A 22 22.06 -27.46 20.85
CA ASP A 22 21.83 -28.04 22.17
C ASP A 22 23.10 -28.62 22.81
N LYS A 23 24.28 -28.02 22.58
CA LYS A 23 25.52 -28.33 23.32
C LYS A 23 26.47 -27.13 23.42
N THR A 24 26.18 -26.21 24.34
CA THR A 24 27.21 -25.36 24.95
C THR A 24 27.03 -25.35 26.46
N GLN A 25 27.92 -26.08 27.14
CA GLN A 25 28.00 -26.17 28.59
C GLN A 25 28.41 -24.84 29.21
N ALA A 26 27.84 -24.60 30.40
CA ALA A 26 27.96 -23.41 31.22
C ALA A 26 29.40 -23.05 31.62
N ALA A 27 29.75 -21.77 31.43
CA ALA A 27 30.79 -21.10 32.20
C ALA A 27 30.10 -20.26 33.29
N ARG A 28 30.33 -20.60 34.56
CA ARG A 28 29.80 -19.88 35.73
C ARG A 28 30.56 -18.56 35.92
N PRO A 29 29.89 -17.40 36.09
CA PRO A 29 30.57 -16.19 36.54
C PRO A 29 30.76 -16.22 38.06
N ARG A 30 31.90 -15.70 38.50
CA ARG A 30 32.29 -15.48 39.89
C ARG A 30 31.27 -14.59 40.59
N THR A 31 30.66 -15.10 41.65
CA THR A 31 30.03 -14.30 42.71
C THR A 31 31.14 -13.57 43.48
N ASP A 32 30.93 -12.27 43.76
CA ASP A 32 31.35 -11.55 44.99
C ASP A 32 31.48 -10.04 44.70
N ILE A 33 30.37 -9.32 44.74
CA ILE A 33 30.32 -7.86 45.00
C ILE A 33 29.08 -7.60 45.88
N PRO A 34 29.19 -6.89 47.01
CA PRO A 34 28.13 -6.82 48.01
C PRO A 34 26.93 -5.97 47.55
N CYS A 35 25.73 -6.45 47.85
CA CYS A 35 24.45 -5.76 47.68
C CYS A 35 24.41 -4.49 48.55
N ASN A 36 24.65 -3.32 47.95
CA ASN A 36 24.12 -2.06 48.45
C ASN A 36 22.69 -1.89 47.92
N GLY A 37 21.81 -1.42 48.81
CA GLY A 37 20.34 -1.35 48.68
C GLY A 37 19.79 -0.61 47.45
N PRO A 38 18.45 -0.51 47.34
CA PRO A 38 17.80 -0.07 46.10
C PRO A 38 18.24 1.34 45.74
N ALA A 39 18.94 1.45 44.61
CA ALA A 39 19.28 2.73 44.00
C ALA A 39 17.97 3.43 43.63
N ARG A 40 17.58 4.45 44.41
CA ARG A 40 16.54 5.40 44.02
C ARG A 40 17.08 6.16 42.81
N GLY A 41 16.57 5.83 41.62
CA GLY A 41 16.70 6.70 40.47
C GLY A 41 16.08 8.07 40.77
N PRO A 42 16.52 9.14 40.09
CA PRO A 42 15.92 10.46 40.29
C PRO A 42 14.43 10.37 39.98
N SER A 43 13.60 10.61 41.01
CA SER A 43 12.16 10.72 40.88
C SER A 43 11.86 11.91 39.98
N LEU A 44 11.34 11.62 38.78
CA LEU A 44 10.72 12.63 37.94
C LEU A 44 9.60 13.29 38.76
N PRO A 45 9.45 14.63 38.74
CA PRO A 45 8.35 15.26 39.44
C PRO A 45 7.04 14.72 38.88
N GLU A 46 6.19 14.16 39.75
CA GLU A 46 4.76 13.93 39.48
C GLU A 46 4.09 15.30 39.32
N GLY A 47 4.32 15.93 38.17
CA GLY A 47 3.53 17.04 37.69
C GLY A 47 2.22 16.49 37.18
N GLY A 48 1.17 16.56 38.00
CA GLY A 48 -0.19 16.34 37.54
C GLY A 48 -0.44 17.18 36.29
N ARG A 49 -0.68 16.52 35.15
CA ARG A 49 -1.17 17.23 33.95
C ARG A 49 -2.44 17.96 34.36
N PRO A 50 -2.61 19.25 34.04
CA PRO A 50 -3.93 19.87 34.13
C PRO A 50 -4.91 19.02 33.34
N MET A 51 -6.12 18.79 33.87
CA MET A 51 -7.15 18.02 33.17
C MET A 51 -7.42 18.70 31.83
N SER A 52 -6.91 18.11 30.75
CA SER A 52 -7.23 18.53 29.40
C SER A 52 -8.67 18.09 29.12
N ASP A 53 -9.53 18.98 28.60
CA ASP A 53 -10.84 18.63 28.05
C ASP A 53 -10.75 17.61 26.88
N PHE A 54 -9.53 17.32 26.41
CA PHE A 54 -9.22 16.36 25.36
C PHE A 54 -9.07 14.93 25.90
N GLN A 55 -9.78 14.00 25.27
CA GLN A 55 -9.67 12.56 25.54
C GLN A 55 -8.34 11.99 25.02
N TYR A 56 -7.87 12.52 23.88
CA TYR A 56 -6.62 12.12 23.24
C TYR A 56 -5.73 13.33 22.98
N ASP A 57 -4.42 13.11 23.07
CA ASP A 57 -3.44 14.13 22.73
C ASP A 57 -3.26 14.20 21.19
N LEU A 58 -3.50 13.07 20.48
CA LEU A 58 -3.50 13.00 19.02
C LEU A 58 -4.60 12.06 18.51
N VAL A 59 -5.42 12.55 17.58
CA VAL A 59 -6.36 11.73 16.79
C VAL A 59 -5.83 11.60 15.36
N VAL A 60 -5.62 10.38 14.89
CA VAL A 60 -5.13 10.08 13.54
C VAL A 60 -6.26 9.50 12.70
N ILE A 61 -6.59 10.14 11.59
CA ILE A 61 -7.60 9.67 10.65
C ILE A 61 -6.92 9.02 9.44
N GLY A 62 -6.98 7.69 9.36
CA GLY A 62 -6.38 6.84 8.35
C GLY A 62 -5.11 6.15 8.84
N SER A 63 -5.03 4.82 8.67
CA SER A 63 -3.89 4.01 9.11
C SER A 63 -2.95 3.59 7.97
N GLY A 64 -2.91 4.40 6.90
CA GLY A 64 -1.85 4.28 5.89
C GLY A 64 -0.46 4.52 6.49
N PRO A 65 0.62 4.35 5.70
CA PRO A 65 2.00 4.40 6.21
C PRO A 65 2.31 5.64 7.07
N ALA A 66 1.78 6.79 6.65
CA ALA A 66 1.90 8.06 7.37
C ALA A 66 1.21 8.06 8.73
N GLY A 67 -0.07 7.67 8.76
CA GLY A 67 -0.88 7.66 9.98
C GLY A 67 -0.36 6.64 10.98
N GLN A 68 0.04 5.46 10.49
CA GLN A 68 0.70 4.45 11.32
C GLN A 68 1.96 5.00 11.98
N LYS A 69 2.86 5.59 11.18
CA LYS A 69 4.14 6.09 11.70
C LYS A 69 3.95 7.23 12.69
N ALA A 70 3.01 8.14 12.41
CA ALA A 70 2.66 9.22 13.30
C ALA A 70 2.08 8.71 14.62
N ALA A 71 1.12 7.78 14.57
CA ALA A 71 0.50 7.22 15.77
C ALA A 71 1.51 6.49 16.66
N ILE A 72 2.35 5.62 16.08
CA ILE A 72 3.40 4.89 16.81
C ILE A 72 4.41 5.85 17.44
N ASN A 73 4.86 6.85 16.70
CA ASN A 73 5.84 7.80 17.23
C ASN A 73 5.24 8.69 18.32
N ALA A 74 4.00 9.14 18.18
CA ALA A 74 3.30 9.88 19.23
C ALA A 74 3.12 9.05 20.51
N ALA A 75 2.72 7.78 20.38
CA ALA A 75 2.60 6.86 21.51
C ALA A 75 3.94 6.65 22.23
N ARG A 76 5.05 6.49 21.48
CA ARG A 76 6.41 6.39 22.04
C ARG A 76 6.85 7.64 22.82
N LEU A 77 6.29 8.80 22.49
CA LEU A 77 6.51 10.06 23.21
C LEU A 77 5.56 10.22 24.42
N GLY A 78 4.85 9.16 24.81
CA GLY A 78 3.95 9.16 25.97
C GLY A 78 2.65 9.95 25.73
N LYS A 79 2.21 10.06 24.47
CA LYS A 79 0.94 10.70 24.10
C LYS A 79 -0.20 9.69 24.06
N ARG A 80 -1.40 10.10 24.48
CA ARG A 80 -2.62 9.31 24.27
C ARG A 80 -3.07 9.44 22.83
N VAL A 81 -3.10 8.33 22.10
CA VAL A 81 -3.37 8.33 20.65
C VAL A 81 -4.60 7.51 20.33
N CYS A 82 -5.50 8.11 19.55
CA CYS A 82 -6.60 7.44 18.88
C CYS A 82 -6.28 7.36 17.38
N LEU A 83 -6.43 6.18 16.79
CA LEU A 83 -6.30 5.96 15.36
C LEU A 83 -7.61 5.42 14.81
N ILE A 84 -8.10 6.03 13.74
CA ILE A 84 -9.38 5.68 13.11
C ILE A 84 -9.10 5.25 11.68
N ASP A 85 -9.55 4.07 11.28
CA ASP A 85 -9.54 3.67 9.88
C ASP A 85 -10.79 2.89 9.53
N ARG A 86 -11.02 2.73 8.22
CA ARG A 86 -12.22 2.11 7.66
C ARG A 86 -12.49 0.72 8.27
N PRO A 87 -13.77 0.30 8.30
CA PRO A 87 -14.21 -0.92 8.99
C PRO A 87 -13.53 -2.22 8.57
N THR A 88 -12.91 -2.27 7.38
CA THR A 88 -12.37 -3.52 6.82
C THR A 88 -11.09 -3.98 7.52
N SER A 89 -10.05 -3.14 7.60
CA SER A 89 -8.82 -3.41 8.36
C SER A 89 -7.85 -2.22 8.31
N VAL A 90 -6.93 -2.16 9.29
CA VAL A 90 -5.79 -1.23 9.31
C VAL A 90 -4.80 -1.47 8.15
N GLY A 91 -4.00 -0.47 7.80
CA GLY A 91 -2.95 -0.51 6.78
C GLY A 91 -3.14 0.45 5.60
N GLY A 92 -4.36 0.98 5.42
CA GLY A 92 -4.70 1.86 4.30
C GLY A 92 -4.48 1.23 2.91
N VAL A 93 -4.44 2.10 1.88
CA VAL A 93 -4.32 1.67 0.47
C VAL A 93 -3.05 0.87 0.20
N CYS A 94 -1.92 1.23 0.83
CA CYS A 94 -0.63 0.57 0.60
C CYS A 94 -0.71 -0.96 0.77
N ILE A 95 -1.48 -1.41 1.76
CA ILE A 95 -1.54 -2.82 2.16
C ILE A 95 -2.67 -3.56 1.47
N HIS A 96 -3.83 -2.91 1.31
CA HIS A 96 -5.01 -3.60 0.82
C HIS A 96 -5.15 -3.58 -0.70
N THR A 97 -4.76 -2.49 -1.36
CA THR A 97 -5.05 -2.30 -2.80
C THR A 97 -3.90 -1.64 -3.58
N GLY A 98 -2.74 -1.49 -2.96
CA GLY A 98 -1.64 -0.66 -3.47
C GLY A 98 -0.33 -1.43 -3.58
N THR A 99 0.70 -0.94 -2.89
CA THR A 99 2.08 -1.38 -3.04
C THR A 99 2.28 -2.84 -2.65
N ILE A 100 1.77 -3.29 -1.49
CA ILE A 100 1.99 -4.67 -1.04
C ILE A 100 1.36 -5.68 -2.01
N PRO A 101 0.06 -5.55 -2.39
CA PRO A 101 -0.54 -6.47 -3.35
C PRO A 101 0.14 -6.46 -4.72
N SER A 102 0.41 -5.27 -5.26
CA SER A 102 1.05 -5.15 -6.59
C SER A 102 2.43 -5.80 -6.63
N LYS A 103 3.27 -5.62 -5.60
CA LYS A 103 4.59 -6.27 -5.55
C LYS A 103 4.50 -7.77 -5.28
N ALA A 104 3.56 -8.22 -4.46
CA ALA A 104 3.33 -9.65 -4.22
C ALA A 104 2.89 -10.37 -5.50
N ILE A 105 1.94 -9.78 -6.24
CA ILE A 105 1.48 -10.29 -7.54
C ILE A 105 2.60 -10.25 -8.57
N ARG A 106 3.37 -9.15 -8.64
CA ARG A 106 4.52 -9.07 -9.53
C ARG A 106 5.48 -10.23 -9.32
N GLU A 107 5.82 -10.51 -8.06
CA GLU A 107 6.73 -11.62 -7.73
C GLU A 107 6.11 -12.98 -8.05
N ALA A 108 4.81 -13.17 -7.82
CA ALA A 108 4.09 -14.38 -8.22
C ALA A 108 4.13 -14.58 -9.74
N ILE A 109 3.92 -13.52 -10.53
CA ILE A 109 4.01 -13.56 -11.99
C ILE A 109 5.43 -13.91 -12.42
N LEU A 110 6.44 -13.22 -11.90
CA LEU A 110 7.84 -13.49 -12.24
C LEU A 110 8.23 -14.95 -11.97
N HIS A 111 7.80 -15.48 -10.84
CA HIS A 111 8.07 -16.87 -10.46
C HIS A 111 7.30 -17.87 -11.36
N LEU A 112 5.98 -17.72 -11.49
CA LEU A 112 5.15 -18.69 -12.22
C LEU A 112 5.45 -18.73 -13.72
N THR A 113 5.79 -17.58 -14.30
CA THR A 113 6.18 -17.47 -15.72
C THR A 113 7.60 -17.93 -15.98
N GLY A 114 8.45 -18.06 -14.94
CA GLY A 114 9.87 -18.35 -15.06
C GLY A 114 10.66 -17.24 -15.77
N LEU A 115 10.17 -15.99 -15.73
CA LEU A 115 10.68 -14.92 -16.58
C LEU A 115 12.18 -14.62 -16.34
N ARG A 116 12.65 -14.80 -15.10
CA ARG A 116 14.07 -14.56 -14.75
C ARG A 116 14.99 -15.65 -15.29
N GLU A 117 14.46 -16.85 -15.46
CA GLU A 117 15.19 -18.07 -15.82
C GLU A 117 15.22 -18.31 -17.35
N ARG A 118 14.36 -17.64 -18.13
CA ARG A 118 14.26 -17.80 -19.60
C ARG A 118 15.52 -17.46 -20.37
N SER A 119 16.39 -16.59 -19.84
CA SER A 119 17.69 -16.29 -20.46
C SER A 119 18.67 -17.46 -20.38
N ILE A 120 18.49 -18.34 -19.39
CA ILE A 120 19.37 -19.49 -19.12
C ILE A 120 18.80 -20.76 -19.74
N TYR A 121 17.51 -21.02 -19.52
CA TYR A 121 16.86 -22.28 -19.92
C TYR A 121 16.02 -22.17 -21.21
N GLY A 122 15.97 -20.98 -21.81
CA GLY A 122 15.24 -20.71 -23.04
C GLY A 122 13.82 -20.17 -22.82
N ALA A 123 13.24 -19.61 -23.88
CA ALA A 123 11.97 -18.88 -23.84
C ALA A 123 10.77 -19.72 -23.40
N SER A 124 10.81 -21.04 -23.59
CA SER A 124 9.73 -21.97 -23.21
C SER A 124 9.75 -22.36 -21.72
N TYR A 125 10.75 -21.91 -20.95
CA TYR A 125 10.80 -22.18 -19.52
C TYR A 125 9.68 -21.43 -18.78
N GLN A 126 8.88 -22.19 -18.04
CA GLN A 126 7.81 -21.71 -17.19
C GLN A 126 7.56 -22.72 -16.06
N VAL A 127 7.15 -22.23 -14.88
CA VAL A 127 6.84 -23.08 -13.73
C VAL A 127 5.42 -23.64 -13.86
N LYS A 128 4.49 -22.85 -14.40
CA LYS A 128 3.10 -23.25 -14.63
C LYS A 128 2.65 -22.82 -16.03
N ASP A 129 2.04 -23.74 -16.77
CA ASP A 129 1.59 -23.52 -18.14
C ASP A 129 0.39 -22.56 -18.22
N ARG A 130 -0.66 -22.81 -17.42
CA ARG A 130 -1.83 -21.93 -17.33
C ARG A 130 -1.87 -21.22 -15.97
N ILE A 131 -1.39 -19.98 -15.94
CA ILE A 131 -1.47 -19.11 -14.78
C ILE A 131 -2.91 -18.58 -14.66
N THR A 132 -3.48 -18.63 -13.47
CA THR A 132 -4.82 -18.10 -13.18
C THR A 132 -4.74 -16.94 -12.20
N MET A 133 -5.80 -16.12 -12.12
CA MET A 133 -5.82 -15.04 -11.13
C MET A 133 -5.78 -15.59 -9.70
N ALA A 134 -6.40 -16.74 -9.43
CA ALA A 134 -6.32 -17.43 -8.15
C ALA A 134 -4.89 -17.80 -7.74
N ASP A 135 -4.04 -18.21 -8.69
CA ASP A 135 -2.63 -18.50 -8.42
C ASP A 135 -1.86 -17.25 -7.97
N LEU A 136 -2.16 -16.10 -8.59
CA LEU A 136 -1.53 -14.82 -8.25
C LEU A 136 -2.00 -14.31 -6.89
N LEU A 137 -3.31 -14.40 -6.64
CA LEU A 137 -3.93 -13.92 -5.41
C LEU A 137 -3.56 -14.77 -4.20
N TYR A 138 -3.35 -16.09 -4.36
CA TYR A 138 -2.96 -16.96 -3.24
C TYR A 138 -1.74 -16.45 -2.46
N ARG A 139 -0.68 -16.06 -3.18
CA ARG A 139 0.53 -15.50 -2.53
C ARG A 139 0.29 -14.08 -2.03
N CYS A 140 -0.48 -13.28 -2.77
CA CYS A 140 -0.84 -11.93 -2.38
C CYS A 140 -1.57 -11.91 -1.02
N ASP A 141 -2.61 -12.72 -0.86
CA ASP A 141 -3.43 -12.79 0.34
C ASP A 141 -2.61 -13.16 1.58
N HIS A 142 -1.68 -14.10 1.43
CA HIS A 142 -0.78 -14.47 2.51
C HIS A 142 0.10 -13.29 2.95
N VAL A 143 0.69 -12.56 2.00
CA VAL A 143 1.53 -11.40 2.29
C VAL A 143 0.71 -10.29 2.94
N VAL A 144 -0.46 -9.96 2.38
CA VAL A 144 -1.36 -8.92 2.92
C VAL A 144 -1.77 -9.25 4.35
N ARG A 145 -2.19 -10.49 4.63
CA ARG A 145 -2.56 -10.91 6.00
C ARG A 145 -1.40 -10.76 6.98
N SER A 146 -0.20 -11.22 6.61
CA SER A 146 0.99 -11.08 7.45
C SER A 146 1.31 -9.61 7.76
N GLU A 147 1.21 -8.72 6.77
CA GLU A 147 1.47 -7.28 6.98
C GLU A 147 0.41 -6.64 7.88
N VAL A 148 -0.86 -7.00 7.72
CA VAL A 148 -1.94 -6.55 8.62
C VAL A 148 -1.67 -6.99 10.06
N ASP A 149 -1.26 -8.24 10.28
CA ASP A 149 -0.98 -8.77 11.62
C ASP A 149 0.20 -8.06 12.28
N VAL A 150 1.25 -7.76 11.51
CA VAL A 150 2.40 -6.97 11.98
C VAL A 150 1.96 -5.59 12.45
N ILE A 151 1.11 -4.90 11.68
CA ILE A 151 0.64 -3.56 12.05
C ILE A 151 -0.24 -3.60 13.28
N ARG A 152 -1.19 -4.55 13.35
CA ARG A 152 -2.03 -4.72 14.54
C ARG A 152 -1.18 -4.98 15.77
N SER A 153 -0.18 -5.85 15.66
CA SER A 153 0.76 -6.13 16.75
C SER A 153 1.52 -4.87 17.20
N GLN A 154 1.99 -4.05 16.25
CA GLN A 154 2.68 -2.79 16.57
C GLN A 154 1.76 -1.76 17.24
N MET A 155 0.51 -1.63 16.78
CA MET A 155 -0.46 -0.71 17.40
C MET A 155 -0.80 -1.13 18.83
N ASN A 156 -1.05 -2.43 19.03
CA ASN A 156 -1.33 -2.99 20.35
C ASN A 156 -0.14 -2.83 21.30
N ALA A 157 1.08 -3.12 20.83
CA ALA A 157 2.30 -2.95 21.62
C ALA A 157 2.57 -1.48 22.00
N ALA A 158 2.12 -0.54 21.17
CA ALA A 158 2.21 0.89 21.45
C ALA A 158 1.06 1.42 22.32
N GLY A 159 0.06 0.60 22.67
CA GLY A 159 -1.11 1.03 23.47
C GLY A 159 -2.00 2.02 22.74
N ILE A 160 -2.03 1.98 21.40
CA ILE A 160 -2.85 2.87 20.57
C ILE A 160 -4.26 2.32 20.49
N GLU A 161 -5.25 3.16 20.79
CA GLU A 161 -6.66 2.81 20.63
C GLU A 161 -7.06 2.92 19.15
N VAL A 162 -7.58 1.83 18.59
CA VAL A 162 -7.93 1.73 17.17
C VAL A 162 -9.44 1.60 17.00
N PHE A 163 -10.04 2.56 16.29
CA PHE A 163 -11.44 2.53 15.89
C PHE A 163 -11.58 2.09 14.43
N SER A 164 -12.34 1.02 14.22
CA SER A 164 -12.74 0.54 12.89
C SER A 164 -14.05 1.24 12.47
N GLY A 165 -13.96 2.36 11.79
CA GLY A 165 -15.10 3.20 11.44
C GLY A 165 -14.80 4.29 10.42
N THR A 166 -15.83 5.06 10.07
CA THR A 166 -15.70 6.21 9.17
C THR A 166 -15.66 7.50 9.99
N ALA A 167 -14.58 8.26 9.88
CA ALA A 167 -14.40 9.52 10.58
C ALA A 167 -14.97 10.71 9.78
N SER A 168 -15.56 11.67 10.49
CA SER A 168 -15.89 13.00 9.95
C SER A 168 -15.73 14.06 11.04
N PHE A 169 -15.35 15.28 10.65
CA PHE A 169 -15.29 16.41 11.56
C PHE A 169 -16.70 16.80 12.02
N ALA A 170 -16.85 16.95 13.33
CA ALA A 170 -18.02 17.56 13.98
C ALA A 170 -17.70 18.94 14.55
N GLY A 171 -16.42 19.31 14.58
CA GLY A 171 -15.87 20.59 14.98
C GLY A 171 -14.34 20.59 14.78
N PRO A 172 -13.62 21.67 15.15
CA PRO A 172 -12.16 21.74 14.98
C PRO A 172 -11.37 20.68 15.75
N HIS A 173 -11.91 20.18 16.88
CA HIS A 173 -11.27 19.18 17.75
C HIS A 173 -12.11 17.92 17.96
N ASP A 174 -13.29 17.86 17.35
CA ASP A 174 -14.30 16.83 17.59
C ASP A 174 -14.48 15.98 16.33
N ILE A 175 -14.21 14.68 16.45
CA ILE A 175 -14.34 13.70 15.36
C ILE A 175 -15.48 12.74 15.68
N ARG A 176 -16.48 12.71 14.80
CA ARG A 176 -17.52 11.68 14.80
C ARG A 176 -17.01 10.45 14.08
N ILE A 177 -17.13 9.29 14.73
CA ILE A 177 -16.78 7.99 14.18
C ILE A 177 -18.06 7.19 14.01
N GLU A 178 -18.40 6.88 12.77
CA GLU A 178 -19.46 5.92 12.43
C GLU A 178 -18.88 4.51 12.48
N LEU A 179 -19.34 3.73 13.46
CA LEU A 179 -19.00 2.33 13.69
C LEU A 179 -20.17 1.45 13.22
N GLU A 180 -19.93 0.14 13.12
CA GLU A 180 -21.02 -0.81 12.84
C GLU A 180 -22.08 -0.85 13.95
N SER A 181 -21.68 -0.58 15.20
CA SER A 181 -22.54 -0.58 16.39
C SER A 181 -23.24 0.75 16.67
N GLY A 182 -23.03 1.79 15.85
CA GLY A 182 -23.57 3.13 16.06
C GLY A 182 -22.51 4.21 15.85
N SER A 183 -22.70 5.39 16.42
CA SER A 183 -21.73 6.48 16.33
C SER A 183 -21.14 6.84 17.67
N THR A 184 -19.89 7.28 17.67
CA THR A 184 -19.21 7.86 18.84
C THR A 184 -18.55 9.18 18.48
N LEU A 185 -18.29 10.01 19.49
CA LEU A 185 -17.60 11.28 19.35
C LEU A 185 -16.32 11.25 20.18
N VAL A 186 -15.18 11.46 19.52
CA VAL A 186 -13.89 11.59 20.18
C VAL A 186 -13.37 13.01 20.06
N ARG A 187 -12.72 13.49 21.11
CA ARG A 187 -12.16 14.84 21.16
C ARG A 187 -10.64 14.78 21.33
N GLY A 188 -9.92 15.37 20.38
CA GLY A 188 -8.46 15.36 20.30
C GLY A 188 -7.84 16.76 20.39
N GLU A 189 -6.74 16.89 21.11
CA GLU A 189 -5.97 18.15 21.15
C GLU A 189 -5.42 18.48 19.75
N HIS A 190 -4.83 17.50 19.09
CA HIS A 190 -4.36 17.58 17.71
C HIS A 190 -5.03 16.54 16.82
N ILE A 191 -5.26 16.90 15.56
CA ILE A 191 -5.86 15.99 14.57
C ILE A 191 -4.94 15.86 13.35
N LEU A 192 -4.54 14.63 13.07
CA LEU A 192 -3.80 14.29 11.86
C LEU A 192 -4.71 13.66 10.81
N ILE A 193 -4.79 14.29 9.65
CA ILE A 193 -5.50 13.78 8.49
C ILE A 193 -4.50 12.99 7.61
N ALA A 194 -4.66 11.67 7.59
CA ALA A 194 -3.85 10.71 6.85
C ALA A 194 -4.70 9.76 5.98
N VAL A 195 -5.80 10.27 5.41
CA VAL A 195 -6.80 9.49 4.65
C VAL A 195 -6.33 8.98 3.28
N GLY A 196 -5.17 9.45 2.82
CA GLY A 196 -4.57 8.99 1.56
C GLY A 196 -5.37 9.42 0.32
N THR A 197 -5.39 8.55 -0.69
CA THR A 197 -5.96 8.84 -2.02
C THR A 197 -6.83 7.71 -2.54
N VAL A 198 -7.74 8.02 -3.45
CA VAL A 198 -8.55 7.06 -4.22
C VAL A 198 -8.25 7.21 -5.72
N PRO A 199 -8.44 6.15 -6.54
CA PRO A 199 -8.36 6.28 -7.99
C PRO A 199 -9.31 7.36 -8.52
N ALA A 200 -8.87 8.11 -9.53
CA ALA A 200 -9.74 9.08 -10.19
C ALA A 200 -10.83 8.34 -10.98
N ARG A 201 -12.09 8.64 -10.68
CA ARG A 201 -13.26 8.14 -11.41
C ARG A 201 -14.08 9.32 -11.95
N PRO A 202 -13.81 9.77 -13.19
CA PRO A 202 -14.58 10.85 -13.80
C PRO A 202 -16.05 10.48 -13.93
N ALA A 203 -16.97 11.41 -13.64
CA ALA A 203 -18.40 11.16 -13.58
C ALA A 203 -18.99 10.71 -14.92
N GLU A 204 -18.37 11.11 -16.03
CA GLU A 204 -18.72 10.75 -17.39
C GLU A 204 -18.32 9.31 -17.78
N THR A 205 -17.48 8.64 -16.97
CA THR A 205 -17.02 7.28 -17.23
C THR A 205 -17.80 6.27 -16.39
N LEU A 206 -18.45 5.32 -17.07
CA LEU A 206 -19.16 4.23 -16.40
C LEU A 206 -18.18 3.11 -16.02
N PHE A 207 -17.86 3.00 -14.72
CA PHE A 207 -17.14 1.86 -14.18
C PHE A 207 -18.09 0.66 -14.06
N THR A 208 -17.64 -0.51 -14.51
CA THR A 208 -18.42 -1.75 -14.53
C THR A 208 -17.54 -2.89 -14.04
N PRO A 209 -17.85 -3.50 -12.88
CA PRO A 209 -17.03 -4.55 -12.28
C PRO A 209 -16.67 -5.65 -13.29
N GLY A 210 -15.39 -6.00 -13.34
CA GLY A 210 -14.85 -7.02 -14.25
C GLY A 210 -14.75 -6.61 -15.72
N ARG A 211 -15.14 -5.39 -16.11
CA ARG A 211 -15.07 -4.91 -17.50
C ARG A 211 -14.38 -3.55 -17.61
N VAL A 212 -14.85 -2.54 -16.90
CA VAL A 212 -14.22 -1.21 -16.81
C VAL A 212 -13.90 -0.96 -15.35
N ILE A 213 -12.62 -1.09 -15.02
CA ILE A 213 -12.14 -1.19 -13.64
C ILE A 213 -11.06 -0.15 -13.35
N ASP A 214 -10.87 0.18 -12.07
CA ASP A 214 -9.67 0.88 -11.61
C ASP A 214 -8.62 -0.05 -11.00
N SER A 215 -7.50 0.51 -10.53
CA SER A 215 -6.40 -0.25 -9.95
C SER A 215 -6.76 -1.07 -8.71
N SER A 216 -7.80 -0.67 -7.98
CA SER A 216 -8.27 -1.35 -6.77
C SER A 216 -9.08 -2.59 -7.14
N GLU A 217 -9.94 -2.47 -8.16
CA GLU A 217 -10.82 -3.55 -8.64
C GLU A 217 -10.07 -4.60 -9.48
N LEU A 218 -8.87 -4.31 -9.97
CA LEU A 218 -8.06 -5.27 -10.72
C LEU A 218 -7.74 -6.54 -9.91
N LEU A 219 -7.55 -6.40 -8.60
CA LEU A 219 -7.30 -7.51 -7.69
C LEU A 219 -8.55 -8.38 -7.45
N GLU A 220 -9.73 -7.88 -7.83
CA GLU A 220 -11.01 -8.56 -7.65
C GLU A 220 -11.42 -9.36 -8.90
N LEU A 221 -10.63 -9.31 -9.97
CA LEU A 221 -10.86 -10.12 -11.16
C LEU A 221 -10.84 -11.60 -10.79
N ARG A 222 -11.81 -12.36 -11.33
CA ARG A 222 -11.89 -13.80 -11.09
C ARG A 222 -10.91 -14.59 -11.97
N GLU A 223 -10.66 -14.07 -13.16
CA GLU A 223 -9.83 -14.70 -14.18
C GLU A 223 -8.92 -13.66 -14.86
N LEU A 224 -7.82 -14.11 -15.43
CA LEU A 224 -6.98 -13.25 -16.27
C LEU A 224 -7.70 -13.02 -17.60
N PRO A 225 -7.91 -11.77 -18.03
CA PRO A 225 -8.56 -11.50 -19.30
C PRO A 225 -7.64 -11.89 -20.47
N ALA A 226 -8.20 -12.28 -21.61
CA ALA A 226 -7.40 -12.53 -22.81
C ALA A 226 -6.77 -11.24 -23.37
N SER A 227 -7.40 -10.09 -23.09
CA SER A 227 -6.90 -8.78 -23.50
C SER A 227 -7.31 -7.66 -22.55
N MET A 228 -6.42 -6.68 -22.39
CA MET A 228 -6.63 -5.52 -21.52
C MET A 228 -6.21 -4.21 -22.21
N THR A 229 -7.06 -3.20 -22.13
CA THR A 229 -6.70 -1.82 -22.46
C THR A 229 -6.36 -1.08 -21.17
N VAL A 230 -5.24 -0.39 -21.12
CA VAL A 230 -4.86 0.46 -19.99
C VAL A 230 -4.95 1.91 -20.42
N VAL A 231 -5.76 2.70 -19.74
CA VAL A 231 -5.91 4.15 -19.98
C VAL A 231 -5.08 4.90 -18.95
N GLY A 232 -4.03 5.58 -19.40
CA GLY A 232 -3.05 6.25 -18.55
C GLY A 232 -1.73 5.49 -18.49
N GLY A 233 -0.66 6.15 -18.92
CA GLY A 233 0.74 5.73 -18.94
C GLY A 233 1.54 6.19 -17.72
N GLY A 234 0.87 6.44 -16.60
CA GLY A 234 1.50 6.70 -15.30
C GLY A 234 2.08 5.42 -14.67
N VAL A 235 2.72 5.56 -13.50
CA VAL A 235 3.41 4.45 -12.81
C VAL A 235 2.50 3.23 -12.62
N ILE A 236 1.28 3.44 -12.13
CA ILE A 236 0.31 2.38 -11.87
C ILE A 236 -0.10 1.68 -13.18
N GLY A 237 -0.43 2.44 -14.21
CA GLY A 237 -0.86 1.91 -15.50
C GLY A 237 0.24 1.06 -16.15
N ILE A 238 1.48 1.55 -16.17
CA ILE A 238 2.62 0.83 -16.74
C ILE A 238 3.01 -0.40 -15.92
N GLU A 239 2.97 -0.32 -14.59
CA GLU A 239 3.24 -1.47 -13.74
C GLU A 239 2.25 -2.61 -14.01
N TYR A 240 0.95 -2.33 -14.01
CA TYR A 240 -0.08 -3.33 -14.32
C TYR A 240 -0.04 -3.80 -15.77
N ALA A 241 0.29 -2.91 -16.72
CA ALA A 241 0.47 -3.30 -18.12
C ALA A 241 1.59 -4.35 -18.26
N CYS A 242 2.74 -4.12 -17.63
CA CYS A 242 3.88 -5.04 -17.66
C CYS A 242 3.56 -6.37 -16.97
N MET A 243 2.92 -6.32 -15.79
CA MET A 243 2.52 -7.52 -15.06
C MET A 243 1.55 -8.39 -15.86
N MET A 244 0.48 -7.79 -16.38
CA MET A 244 -0.53 -8.53 -17.13
C MET A 244 0.03 -9.08 -18.45
N CYS A 245 0.87 -8.31 -19.14
CA CYS A 245 1.56 -8.81 -20.33
C CYS A 245 2.48 -10.00 -20.03
N ALA A 246 3.24 -9.93 -18.93
CA ALA A 246 4.08 -11.06 -18.50
C ALA A 246 3.25 -12.30 -18.13
N ALA A 247 2.05 -12.11 -17.58
CA ALA A 247 1.08 -13.17 -17.30
C ALA A 247 0.35 -13.69 -18.55
N GLY A 248 0.64 -13.18 -19.75
CA GLY A 248 0.09 -13.66 -21.03
C GLY A 248 -1.10 -12.86 -21.57
N VAL A 249 -1.49 -11.77 -20.92
CA VAL A 249 -2.60 -10.90 -21.35
C VAL A 249 -2.14 -10.03 -22.53
N LYS A 250 -2.97 -9.90 -23.58
CA LYS A 250 -2.69 -8.95 -24.66
C LYS A 250 -2.97 -7.51 -24.21
N VAL A 251 -1.93 -6.71 -24.00
CA VAL A 251 -2.09 -5.35 -23.44
C VAL A 251 -1.94 -4.25 -24.50
N THR A 252 -2.83 -3.26 -24.46
CA THR A 252 -2.68 -1.97 -25.17
C THR A 252 -2.75 -0.83 -24.16
N VAL A 253 -1.73 0.03 -24.12
CA VAL A 253 -1.71 1.24 -23.30
C VAL A 253 -2.07 2.43 -24.17
N VAL A 254 -3.01 3.26 -23.70
CA VAL A 254 -3.42 4.52 -24.30
C VAL A 254 -3.02 5.64 -23.36
N GLU A 255 -2.17 6.55 -23.84
CA GLU A 255 -1.64 7.70 -23.10
C GLU A 255 -1.80 8.95 -23.94
N SER A 256 -2.38 10.01 -23.36
CA SER A 256 -2.64 11.27 -24.05
C SER A 256 -1.36 12.07 -24.30
N ARG A 257 -0.32 11.84 -23.49
CA ARG A 257 1.00 12.44 -23.63
C ARG A 257 1.82 11.76 -24.72
N PRO A 258 2.76 12.49 -25.35
CA PRO A 258 3.65 11.92 -26.37
C PRO A 258 4.63 10.88 -25.81
N ARG A 259 4.90 10.89 -24.50
CA ARG A 259 5.85 9.97 -23.83
C ARG A 259 5.27 9.42 -22.53
N LEU A 260 5.71 8.22 -22.16
CA LEU A 260 5.40 7.64 -20.84
C LEU A 260 6.24 8.31 -19.76
N LEU A 261 5.68 8.46 -18.56
CA LEU A 261 6.40 8.91 -17.35
C LEU A 261 7.24 10.18 -17.56
N GLU A 262 6.68 11.25 -18.14
CA GLU A 262 7.40 12.51 -18.47
C GLU A 262 8.13 13.22 -17.31
N PHE A 263 7.95 12.76 -16.07
CA PHE A 263 8.70 13.24 -14.91
C PHE A 263 10.06 12.52 -14.71
N VAL A 264 10.32 11.47 -15.49
CA VAL A 264 11.57 10.72 -15.53
C VAL A 264 12.45 11.29 -16.65
N ASP A 265 13.76 11.14 -16.50
CA ASP A 265 14.74 11.46 -17.54
C ASP A 265 14.37 10.86 -18.91
N ASP A 266 14.60 11.63 -19.96
CA ASP A 266 14.16 11.33 -21.31
C ASP A 266 14.79 10.03 -21.85
N GLU A 267 16.08 9.79 -21.60
CA GLU A 267 16.77 8.57 -22.08
C GLU A 267 16.21 7.32 -21.38
N LEU A 268 15.93 7.43 -20.07
CA LEU A 268 15.32 6.34 -19.30
C LEU A 268 13.89 6.05 -19.75
N ALA A 269 13.11 7.09 -20.03
CA ALA A 269 11.73 6.95 -20.51
C ALA A 269 11.70 6.29 -21.90
N GLU A 270 12.62 6.64 -22.79
CA GLU A 270 12.75 6.02 -24.12
C GLU A 270 13.21 4.57 -24.04
N ALA A 271 14.24 4.29 -23.24
CA ALA A 271 14.71 2.93 -23.00
C ALA A 271 13.60 2.03 -22.43
N LEU A 272 12.82 2.54 -21.46
CA LEU A 272 11.68 1.82 -20.92
C LEU A 272 10.61 1.55 -21.97
N GLN A 273 10.23 2.55 -22.77
CA GLN A 273 9.26 2.39 -23.85
C GLN A 273 9.69 1.35 -24.88
N PHE A 274 10.98 1.31 -25.23
CA PHE A 274 11.55 0.31 -26.10
C PHE A 274 11.36 -1.10 -25.53
N ARG A 275 11.74 -1.33 -24.26
CA ARG A 275 11.59 -2.64 -23.59
C ARG A 275 10.14 -3.06 -23.43
N ILE A 276 9.24 -2.12 -23.14
CA ILE A 276 7.79 -2.37 -23.06
C ILE A 276 7.24 -2.86 -24.41
N ARG A 277 7.68 -2.27 -25.52
CA ARG A 277 7.30 -2.73 -26.87
C ARG A 277 7.88 -4.11 -27.18
N GLU A 278 9.14 -4.38 -26.82
CA GLU A 278 9.75 -5.71 -26.97
C GLU A 278 9.01 -6.81 -26.18
N MET A 279 8.45 -6.48 -25.01
CA MET A 279 7.60 -7.39 -24.23
C MET A 279 6.26 -7.72 -24.92
N GLY A 280 5.89 -7.00 -25.98
CA GLY A 280 4.64 -7.21 -26.72
C GLY A 280 3.50 -6.25 -26.35
N ILE A 281 3.76 -5.23 -25.52
CA ILE A 281 2.75 -4.23 -25.15
C ILE A 281 2.61 -3.21 -26.29
N ARG A 282 1.38 -2.99 -26.75
CA ARG A 282 1.09 -1.93 -27.73
C ARG A 282 0.97 -0.59 -27.04
N LEU A 283 1.77 0.39 -27.46
CA LEU A 283 1.71 1.76 -26.97
C LEU A 283 1.00 2.68 -27.98
N ARG A 284 -0.05 3.38 -27.53
CA ARG A 284 -0.75 4.44 -28.24
C ARG A 284 -0.52 5.75 -27.47
N LEU A 285 0.57 6.42 -27.80
CA LEU A 285 0.97 7.70 -27.19
C LEU A 285 0.39 8.86 -28.01
N GLY A 286 0.16 10.01 -27.37
CA GLY A 286 -0.49 11.15 -28.00
C GLY A 286 -1.97 10.91 -28.33
N GLU A 287 -2.60 9.93 -27.68
CA GLU A 287 -3.98 9.50 -27.96
C GLU A 287 -4.80 9.52 -26.67
N SER A 288 -5.96 10.15 -26.69
CA SER A 288 -6.90 10.16 -25.56
C SER A 288 -8.13 9.31 -25.87
N VAL A 289 -8.71 8.73 -24.82
CA VAL A 289 -10.00 8.04 -24.91
C VAL A 289 -11.11 9.09 -24.87
N ALA A 290 -11.90 9.17 -25.93
CA ALA A 290 -13.05 10.06 -26.02
C ALA A 290 -14.33 9.42 -25.44
N ARG A 291 -14.48 8.09 -25.62
CA ARG A 291 -15.65 7.36 -25.14
C ARG A 291 -15.31 5.92 -24.83
N ILE A 292 -15.97 5.36 -23.82
CA ILE A 292 -15.94 3.92 -23.50
C ILE A 292 -17.34 3.36 -23.73
N ARG A 293 -17.42 2.29 -24.52
CA ARG A 293 -18.66 1.57 -24.84
C ARG A 293 -18.56 0.13 -24.35
N LEU A 294 -19.64 -0.35 -23.72
CA LEU A 294 -19.79 -1.73 -23.31
C LEU A 294 -20.54 -2.47 -24.41
N GLU A 295 -19.86 -3.42 -25.05
CA GLU A 295 -20.48 -4.40 -25.94
C GLU A 295 -20.75 -5.70 -25.15
N PRO A 296 -21.56 -6.64 -25.64
CA PRO A 296 -21.87 -7.87 -24.89
C PRO A 296 -20.61 -8.66 -24.47
N ASP A 297 -19.63 -8.78 -25.35
CA ASP A 297 -18.43 -9.62 -25.20
C ASP A 297 -17.13 -8.84 -24.93
N ARG A 298 -17.13 -7.52 -25.08
CA ARG A 298 -15.90 -6.68 -24.95
C ARG A 298 -16.16 -5.25 -24.53
N VAL A 299 -15.09 -4.52 -24.23
CA VAL A 299 -15.06 -3.07 -24.04
C VAL A 299 -14.44 -2.43 -25.28
N GLU A 300 -15.09 -1.39 -25.80
CA GLU A 300 -14.55 -0.57 -26.89
C GLU A 300 -14.18 0.82 -26.35
N ALA A 301 -12.92 1.21 -26.53
CA ALA A 301 -12.44 2.56 -26.26
C ALA A 301 -12.29 3.31 -27.59
N ASP A 302 -13.18 4.28 -27.82
CA ASP A 302 -13.11 5.20 -28.96
C ASP A 302 -12.08 6.27 -28.64
N LEU A 303 -11.04 6.38 -29.48
CA LEU A 303 -9.99 7.37 -29.33
C LEU A 303 -10.38 8.68 -30.02
N ALA A 304 -9.82 9.80 -29.55
CA ALA A 304 -10.04 11.12 -30.16
C ALA A 304 -9.62 11.18 -31.64
N SER A 305 -8.69 10.32 -32.07
CA SER A 305 -8.31 10.16 -33.48
C SER A 305 -9.33 9.43 -34.36
N GLY A 306 -10.43 8.91 -33.78
CA GLY A 306 -11.43 8.10 -34.47
C GLY A 306 -11.09 6.60 -34.55
N LYS A 307 -9.93 6.17 -34.03
CA LYS A 307 -9.59 4.75 -33.90
C LYS A 307 -10.33 4.11 -32.75
N VAL A 308 -10.53 2.80 -32.81
CA VAL A 308 -11.18 2.02 -31.74
C VAL A 308 -10.22 0.95 -31.21
N VAL A 309 -10.02 0.92 -29.89
CA VAL A 309 -9.29 -0.15 -29.20
C VAL A 309 -10.29 -1.08 -28.53
N ARG A 310 -10.10 -2.38 -28.71
CA ARG A 310 -11.00 -3.43 -28.19
C ARG A 310 -10.25 -4.33 -27.21
N SER A 311 -10.86 -4.61 -26.08
CA SER A 311 -10.35 -5.55 -25.08
C SER A 311 -11.47 -6.16 -24.24
N GLU A 312 -11.21 -7.26 -23.56
CA GLU A 312 -12.20 -7.83 -22.61
C GLU A 312 -12.35 -6.93 -21.38
N VAL A 313 -11.23 -6.39 -20.89
CA VAL A 313 -11.17 -5.50 -19.73
C VAL A 313 -10.48 -4.20 -20.09
N LEU A 314 -10.92 -3.10 -19.49
CA LEU A 314 -10.28 -1.81 -19.53
C LEU A 314 -9.91 -1.39 -18.10
N LEU A 315 -8.61 -1.17 -17.87
CA LEU A 315 -8.07 -0.60 -16.65
C LEU A 315 -7.94 0.92 -16.82
N TYR A 316 -8.63 1.67 -15.97
CA TYR A 316 -8.59 3.13 -15.92
C TYR A 316 -7.58 3.58 -14.86
N ALA A 317 -6.44 4.15 -15.29
CA ALA A 317 -5.27 4.45 -14.45
C ALA A 317 -4.70 5.86 -14.72
N ILE A 318 -5.57 6.87 -14.84
CA ILE A 318 -5.18 8.24 -15.19
C ILE A 318 -4.66 9.08 -14.00
N GLY A 319 -4.75 8.57 -12.78
CA GLY A 319 -4.34 9.31 -11.59
C GLY A 319 -5.12 8.93 -10.34
N ARG A 320 -4.83 9.67 -9.26
CA ARG A 320 -5.45 9.50 -7.96
C ARG A 320 -5.79 10.87 -7.37
N GLN A 321 -6.84 10.93 -6.57
CA GLN A 321 -7.33 12.15 -5.91
C GLN A 321 -7.37 11.96 -4.40
N GLY A 322 -7.34 13.06 -3.64
CA GLY A 322 -7.42 13.02 -2.17
C GLY A 322 -8.72 12.40 -1.67
N ALA A 323 -8.64 11.54 -0.66
CA ALA A 323 -9.81 10.85 -0.10
C ALA A 323 -10.58 11.68 0.94
N THR A 324 -10.92 12.93 0.62
CA THR A 324 -11.46 13.92 1.58
C THR A 324 -12.98 14.09 1.56
N ALA A 325 -13.69 13.52 0.58
CA ALA A 325 -15.11 13.79 0.33
C ALA A 325 -16.04 13.49 1.52
N GLY A 326 -15.69 12.54 2.39
CA GLY A 326 -16.48 12.17 3.57
C GLY A 326 -16.09 12.87 4.88
N LEU A 327 -15.02 13.69 4.88
CA LEU A 327 -14.45 14.22 6.11
C LEU A 327 -15.23 15.41 6.70
N LYS A 328 -16.07 16.10 5.93
CA LYS A 328 -16.75 17.34 6.37
C LYS A 328 -15.77 18.42 6.86
N LEU A 329 -14.73 18.67 6.07
CA LEU A 329 -13.61 19.57 6.41
C LEU A 329 -14.07 20.98 6.84
N GLU A 330 -15.18 21.45 6.28
CA GLU A 330 -15.82 22.72 6.61
C GLU A 330 -16.19 22.85 8.09
N ALA A 331 -16.54 21.76 8.77
CA ALA A 331 -16.85 21.75 10.20
C ALA A 331 -15.61 22.08 11.07
N ALA A 332 -14.41 21.89 10.53
CA ALA A 332 -13.14 22.28 11.14
C ALA A 332 -12.54 23.57 10.54
N GLY A 333 -13.29 24.28 9.69
CA GLY A 333 -12.78 25.47 8.99
C GLY A 333 -11.70 25.16 7.95
N LEU A 334 -11.62 23.91 7.47
CA LEU A 334 -10.68 23.46 6.45
C LEU A 334 -11.33 23.46 5.05
N ALA A 335 -10.50 23.65 4.03
CA ALA A 335 -10.89 23.49 2.64
C ALA A 335 -9.97 22.51 1.91
N ALA A 336 -10.55 21.65 1.08
CA ALA A 336 -9.80 20.87 0.12
C ALA A 336 -9.43 21.75 -1.09
N ALA A 337 -8.18 21.67 -1.52
CA ALA A 337 -7.77 21.93 -2.88
C ALA A 337 -7.78 20.61 -3.68
N GLU A 338 -7.78 20.72 -5.01
CA GLU A 338 -7.94 19.63 -5.97
C GLU A 338 -7.06 18.39 -5.69
N PHE A 339 -5.88 18.57 -5.09
CA PHE A 339 -4.97 17.48 -4.71
C PHE A 339 -4.44 17.54 -3.26
N GLN A 340 -4.90 18.49 -2.43
CA GLN A 340 -4.29 18.80 -1.14
C GLN A 340 -5.30 19.35 -0.14
N ILE A 341 -5.04 19.19 1.15
CA ILE A 341 -5.71 20.02 2.16
C ILE A 341 -4.93 21.33 2.23
N ARG A 342 -5.59 22.48 2.07
CA ARG A 342 -4.89 23.77 2.19
C ARG A 342 -4.48 23.94 3.65
N LEU A 343 -3.17 23.91 3.91
CA LEU A 343 -2.59 24.27 5.19
C LEU A 343 -2.48 25.80 5.24
N ASN A 344 -3.08 26.44 6.23
CA ASN A 344 -2.79 27.84 6.54
C ASN A 344 -1.47 27.95 7.31
N ASP A 345 -0.79 29.10 7.28
CA ASP A 345 0.49 29.33 8.00
C ASP A 345 0.40 29.10 9.51
N ARG A 346 -0.82 29.11 10.09
CA ARG A 346 -1.09 28.73 11.49
C ARG A 346 -1.21 27.22 11.73
N ASN A 347 -1.44 26.45 10.68
CA ASN A 347 -1.69 24.99 10.68
C ASN A 347 -0.48 24.21 10.12
N ALA A 348 0.58 24.90 9.71
CA ALA A 348 1.83 24.29 9.26
C ALA A 348 2.67 23.87 10.48
N LEU A 349 2.24 22.84 11.20
CA LEU A 349 3.13 22.09 12.09
C LEU A 349 4.01 21.13 11.25
N THR A 350 4.78 21.68 10.32
CA THR A 350 5.98 21.03 9.80
C THR A 350 6.93 20.64 10.95
N GLY A 351 6.94 21.42 12.05
CA GLY A 351 7.71 21.11 13.26
C GLY A 351 7.32 19.79 13.96
N LEU A 352 6.04 19.39 13.97
CA LEU A 352 5.65 18.11 14.58
C LEU A 352 6.08 16.92 13.71
N LEU A 353 6.05 17.08 12.38
CA LEU A 353 6.49 16.07 11.42
C LEU A 353 8.01 15.85 11.48
N ASP A 354 8.80 16.91 11.65
CA ASP A 354 10.25 16.82 11.82
C ASP A 354 10.62 16.23 13.19
N THR A 355 9.92 16.61 14.25
CA THR A 355 10.12 16.04 15.61
C THR A 355 9.72 14.56 15.68
N LEU A 356 8.78 14.13 14.85
CA LEU A 356 8.34 12.73 14.73
C LEU A 356 9.12 11.94 13.66
N GLY A 357 10.11 12.53 12.97
CA GLY A 357 10.88 11.85 11.92
C GLY A 357 10.02 11.36 10.75
N LEU A 358 8.98 12.11 10.40
CA LEU A 358 7.99 11.80 9.36
C LEU A 358 8.31 12.46 8.00
N SER A 359 9.38 13.25 7.90
CA SER A 359 9.85 13.85 6.64
C SER A 359 10.05 12.80 5.54
N ASP A 360 10.56 11.62 5.90
CA ASP A 360 10.84 10.52 4.95
C ASP A 360 9.61 9.63 4.67
N ALA A 361 8.57 9.71 5.51
CA ALA A 361 7.30 8.99 5.31
C ALA A 361 6.40 9.65 4.25
N ALA A 362 6.80 10.83 3.77
CA ALA A 362 6.20 11.55 2.65
C ALA A 362 6.58 10.96 1.28
N HIS A 363 6.58 9.63 1.12
CA HIS A 363 6.49 9.06 -0.22
C HIS A 363 5.13 9.47 -0.83
N ALA A 364 5.10 9.72 -2.15
CA ALA A 364 4.11 10.47 -2.94
C ALA A 364 2.59 10.27 -2.67
N SER A 365 2.19 9.31 -1.84
CA SER A 365 0.83 9.04 -1.35
C SER A 365 0.48 9.71 -0.01
N THR A 366 1.47 10.23 0.72
CA THR A 366 1.30 10.79 2.07
C THR A 366 1.25 12.31 1.98
N ARG A 367 0.06 12.91 2.07
CA ARG A 367 -0.08 14.35 2.24
C ARG A 367 -0.76 14.59 3.58
N LEU A 368 0.05 14.96 4.58
CA LEU A 368 -0.35 15.13 5.97
C LEU A 368 -1.00 16.50 6.13
N GLY A 369 -2.17 16.54 6.75
CA GLY A 369 -2.73 17.77 7.33
C GLY A 369 -2.74 17.65 8.85
N VAL A 370 -2.10 18.57 9.55
CA VAL A 370 -2.17 18.64 11.02
C VAL A 370 -3.02 19.86 11.38
N LEU A 371 -4.04 19.63 12.21
CA LEU A 371 -4.80 20.65 12.92
C LEU A 371 -4.39 20.69 14.39
#